data_AF-A0A7C4M7Y5-F1
#
_entry.id   AF-A0A7C4M7Y5-F1
#
_cell.length_a   1.000
_cell.length_b   1.000
_cell.length_c   1.000
_cell.angle_alpha   90.00
_cell.angle_beta   90.00
_cell.angle_gamma   90.00
#
_symmetry.space_group_name_H-M   'P 1'
#
loop_
_entity.id
_entity.type
_entity.pdbx_description
1 polymer ?
#
loop_
_entity_poly.entity_id
_entity_poly.type
_entity_poly.pdbx_seq_one_letter_code
_entity_poly.pdbx_strand_id
1 'polypeptide(L)'
;MSNSFLKNPENEVEVLMGDVVRVLGLLLGRLWLSELYSEVSAFRASIGRPQDFSEKDLKLAIKRLEELKIVSVEEGLRATFGAPVQDFLVGLNVVFPIVEFLSKDEDIKRYRMLLKGS
;
A
#
# COMPACT_ATOMS: atom_id res chain seq x y z
N MET A 1 -12.69 -6.24 14.34
CA MET A 1 -12.55 -4.84 13.87
C MET A 1 -12.95 -4.81 12.40
N SER A 2 -13.88 -3.93 12.04
CA SER A 2 -14.42 -3.87 10.67
C SER A 2 -13.44 -3.10 9.77
N ASN A 3 -12.86 -3.76 8.77
CA ASN A 3 -12.02 -3.12 7.75
C ASN A 3 -12.89 -2.37 6.72
N SER A 4 -13.77 -1.47 7.21
CA SER A 4 -14.79 -0.78 6.39
C SER A 4 -14.18 -0.03 5.21
N PHE A 5 -13.03 0.62 5.43
CA PHE A 5 -12.32 1.43 4.43
C PHE A 5 -11.94 0.67 3.15
N LEU A 6 -11.74 -0.66 3.22
CA LEU A 6 -11.40 -1.47 2.05
C LEU A 6 -12.57 -1.59 1.07
N LYS A 7 -13.81 -1.53 1.57
CA LYS A 7 -15.03 -1.68 0.77
C LYS A 7 -15.71 -0.34 0.51
N ASN A 8 -15.79 0.51 1.53
CA ASN A 8 -16.48 1.79 1.51
C ASN A 8 -15.59 2.84 2.19
N PRO A 9 -14.56 3.37 1.51
CA PRO A 9 -13.75 4.45 2.06
C PRO A 9 -14.57 5.73 2.19
N GLU A 10 -14.46 6.42 3.32
CA GLU A 10 -15.22 7.65 3.60
C GLU A 10 -14.49 8.93 3.18
N ASN A 11 -13.17 8.85 2.95
CA ASN A 11 -12.31 9.99 2.63
C ASN A 11 -11.06 9.53 1.86
N GLU A 12 -10.31 10.49 1.30
CA GLU A 12 -9.11 10.22 0.50
C GLU A 12 -8.00 9.47 1.26
N VAL A 13 -7.88 9.69 2.57
CA VAL A 13 -6.90 8.95 3.38
C VAL A 13 -7.27 7.48 3.46
N GLU A 14 -8.55 7.15 3.58
CA GLU A 14 -9.04 5.76 3.56
C GLU A 14 -8.91 5.10 2.19
N VAL A 15 -9.11 5.84 1.11
CA VAL A 15 -8.78 5.36 -0.25
C VAL A 15 -7.30 4.98 -0.30
N LEU A 16 -6.43 5.88 0.16
CA LEU A 16 -4.98 5.67 0.18
C LEU A 16 -4.57 4.50 1.09
N MET A 17 -5.22 4.31 2.23
CA MET A 17 -5.04 3.12 3.09
C MET A 17 -5.34 1.83 2.31
N GLY A 18 -6.43 1.81 1.54
CA GLY A 18 -6.77 0.68 0.68
C GLY A 18 -5.70 0.42 -0.38
N ASP A 19 -5.19 1.47 -1.02
CA ASP A 19 -4.15 1.35 -2.04
C ASP A 19 -2.83 0.83 -1.46
N VAL A 20 -2.44 1.26 -0.25
CA VAL A 20 -1.27 0.70 0.48
C VAL A 20 -1.44 -0.79 0.70
N VAL A 21 -2.61 -1.24 1.18
CA VAL A 21 -2.89 -2.67 1.40
C VAL A 21 -2.83 -3.46 0.10
N ARG A 22 -3.37 -2.91 -1.00
CA ARG A 22 -3.31 -3.55 -2.32
C ARG A 22 -1.89 -3.69 -2.83
N VAL A 23 -1.10 -2.63 -2.76
CA VAL A 23 0.30 -2.61 -3.23
C VAL A 23 1.17 -3.57 -2.44
N LEU A 24 1.10 -3.52 -1.11
CA LEU A 24 1.82 -4.49 -0.27
C LEU A 24 1.36 -5.92 -0.57
N GLY A 25 0.05 -6.14 -0.76
CA GLY A 25 -0.50 -7.44 -1.14
C GLY A 25 -0.03 -7.96 -2.51
N LEU A 26 0.31 -7.07 -3.43
CA LEU A 26 0.87 -7.41 -4.75
C LEU A 26 2.38 -7.68 -4.70
N LEU A 27 3.12 -6.95 -3.86
CA LEU A 27 4.59 -6.94 -3.84
C LEU A 27 5.18 -7.69 -2.63
N LEU A 28 4.69 -8.91 -2.39
CA LEU A 28 5.21 -9.83 -1.36
C LEU A 28 5.14 -9.31 0.09
N GLY A 29 4.35 -8.27 0.34
CA GLY A 29 3.95 -7.85 1.67
C GLY A 29 4.90 -6.91 2.40
N ARG A 30 6.05 -6.50 1.85
CA ARG A 30 6.96 -5.56 2.52
C ARG A 30 7.63 -4.60 1.53
N LEU A 31 7.64 -3.31 1.84
CA LEU A 31 8.32 -2.28 1.06
C LEU A 31 8.88 -1.19 1.98
N TRP A 32 10.00 -0.59 1.57
CA TRP A 32 10.45 0.65 2.20
C TRP A 32 9.46 1.79 1.89
N LEU A 33 9.29 2.76 2.79
CA LEU A 33 8.28 3.82 2.64
C LEU A 33 8.48 4.61 1.35
N SER A 34 9.74 4.89 0.99
CA SER A 34 10.09 5.56 -0.26
C SER A 34 9.68 4.74 -1.50
N GLU A 35 9.86 3.43 -1.46
CA GLU A 35 9.42 2.52 -2.54
C GLU A 35 7.90 2.40 -2.57
N LEU A 36 7.27 2.27 -1.40
CA LEU A 36 5.81 2.20 -1.27
C LEU A 36 5.15 3.44 -1.87
N TYR A 37 5.73 4.63 -1.69
CA TYR A 37 5.24 5.85 -2.35
C TYR A 37 5.24 5.72 -3.88
N SER A 38 6.38 5.29 -4.45
CA SER A 38 6.52 5.09 -5.89
C SER A 38 5.55 4.02 -6.42
N GLU A 39 5.41 2.91 -5.71
CA GLU A 39 4.55 1.78 -6.11
C GLU A 39 3.05 2.11 -5.99
N VAL A 40 2.62 2.86 -4.97
CA VAL A 40 1.24 3.36 -4.88
C VAL A 40 0.93 4.32 -6.02
N SER A 41 1.87 5.22 -6.34
CA SER A 41 1.72 6.13 -7.46
C SER A 41 1.60 5.38 -8.80
N ALA A 42 2.49 4.41 -9.04
CA ALA A 42 2.49 3.58 -10.25
C ALA A 42 1.25 2.69 -10.36
N PHE A 43 0.79 2.11 -9.24
CA PHE A 43 -0.44 1.35 -9.17
C PHE A 43 -1.65 2.20 -9.59
N ARG A 44 -1.81 3.39 -8.97
CA ARG A 44 -2.88 4.33 -9.30
C ARG A 44 -2.84 4.74 -10.77
N ALA A 45 -1.67 5.08 -11.29
CA ALA A 45 -1.46 5.42 -12.70
C ALA A 45 -1.97 4.31 -13.63
N SER A 46 -1.60 3.06 -13.33
CA SER A 46 -1.92 1.89 -14.14
C SER A 46 -3.43 1.64 -14.24
N ILE A 47 -4.18 1.92 -13.18
CA ILE A 47 -5.64 1.75 -13.15
C ILE A 47 -6.41 3.03 -13.50
N GLY A 48 -5.70 4.09 -13.92
CA GLY A 48 -6.31 5.37 -14.33
C GLY A 48 -6.85 6.21 -13.17
N ARG A 49 -6.28 6.07 -11.96
CA ARG A 49 -6.59 6.92 -10.81
C ARG A 49 -5.64 8.12 -10.70
N PRO A 50 -6.12 9.26 -10.16
CA PRO A 50 -5.27 10.39 -9.81
C PRO A 50 -4.14 10.03 -8.82
N GLN A 51 -2.96 10.63 -9.02
CA GLN A 51 -1.76 10.47 -8.18
C GLN A 51 -1.57 11.67 -7.22
N ASP A 52 -2.65 12.40 -6.95
CA ASP A 52 -2.68 13.59 -6.10
C ASP A 52 -2.71 13.22 -4.61
N PHE A 53 -1.61 12.64 -4.13
CA PHE A 53 -1.36 12.46 -2.70
C PHE A 53 0.07 12.87 -2.38
N SER A 54 0.28 13.41 -1.19
CA SER A 54 1.62 13.76 -0.70
C SER A 54 2.23 12.62 0.11
N GLU A 55 3.55 12.68 0.35
CA GLU A 55 4.22 11.77 1.29
C GLU A 55 3.62 11.87 2.70
N LYS A 56 3.12 13.06 3.09
CA LYS A 56 2.44 13.27 4.38
C LYS A 56 1.12 12.49 4.45
N ASP A 57 0.36 12.45 3.37
CA ASP A 57 -0.90 11.70 3.30
C ASP A 57 -0.62 10.19 3.37
N LEU A 58 0.42 9.73 2.67
CA LEU A 58 0.85 8.33 2.74
C LEU A 58 1.28 7.94 4.15
N LYS A 59 2.09 8.76 4.82
CA LYS A 59 2.49 8.54 6.23
C LYS A 59 1.28 8.50 7.16
N LEU A 60 0.29 9.36 6.94
CA LEU A 60 -0.95 9.35 7.73
C LEU A 60 -1.77 8.06 7.50
N ALA A 61 -1.89 7.60 6.25
CA ALA A 61 -2.56 6.36 5.92
C ALA A 61 -1.86 5.15 6.57
N ILE A 62 -0.53 5.08 6.49
CA ILE A 62 0.27 4.02 7.10
C ILE A 62 0.13 4.02 8.62
N LYS A 63 0.19 5.20 9.26
CA LYS A 63 -0.02 5.33 10.70
C LYS A 63 -1.39 4.78 11.13
N ARG A 64 -2.46 5.13 10.40
CA ARG A 64 -3.80 4.58 10.67
C ARG A 64 -3.86 3.06 10.48
N LEU A 65 -3.21 2.53 9.45
CA LEU A 65 -3.13 1.08 9.22
C LEU A 65 -2.35 0.37 10.34
N GLU A 66 -1.30 0.98 10.85
CA GLU A 66 -0.49 0.47 11.96
C GLU A 66 -1.32 0.44 13.26
N GLU A 67 -2.05 1.50 13.57
CA GLU A 67 -2.99 1.56 14.70
C GLU A 67 -4.06 0.45 14.62
N LEU A 68 -4.50 0.11 13.41
CA LEU A 68 -5.42 -1.00 13.14
C LEU A 68 -4.76 -2.38 13.12
N LYS A 69 -3.43 -2.46 13.31
CA LYS A 69 -2.60 -3.67 13.21
C LYS A 69 -2.67 -4.37 11.85
N ILE A 70 -3.02 -3.64 10.79
CA ILE A 70 -3.04 -4.15 9.41
C ILE A 70 -1.63 -4.14 8.81
N VAL A 71 -0.79 -3.19 9.23
CA VAL A 71 0.63 -3.15 8.88
C VAL A 71 1.52 -3.09 10.12
N SER A 72 2.79 -3.44 9.95
CA SER A 72 3.88 -3.15 10.88
C SER A 72 4.83 -2.12 10.27
N VAL A 73 5.39 -1.23 11.08
CA VAL A 73 6.40 -0.28 10.64
C VAL A 73 7.68 -0.50 11.45
N GLU A 74 8.80 -0.65 10.76
CA GLU A 74 10.12 -0.85 11.36
C GLU A 74 11.07 0.23 10.82
N GLU A 75 11.75 0.95 11.71
CA GLU A 75 12.80 1.89 11.29
C GLU A 75 14.08 1.13 10.92
N GLY A 76 14.74 1.51 9.82
CA GLY A 76 15.92 0.81 9.36
C GLY A 76 16.79 1.61 8.40
N LEU A 77 17.91 0.99 8.01
CA LEU A 77 18.80 1.52 6.98
C LEU A 77 18.54 0.80 5.67
N ARG A 78 18.03 1.53 4.68
CA ARG A 78 17.87 1.03 3.32
C ARG A 78 19.18 1.15 2.58
N ALA A 79 19.63 0.03 2.01
CA ALA A 79 20.82 0.02 1.16
C ALA A 79 20.53 0.82 -0.13
N THR A 80 21.48 1.67 -0.51
CA THR A 80 21.47 2.39 -1.79
C THR A 80 22.83 2.20 -2.48
N PHE A 81 22.97 2.66 -3.73
CA PHE A 81 24.28 2.66 -4.40
C PHE A 81 25.32 3.60 -3.73
N GLY A 82 24.90 4.45 -2.78
CA GLY A 82 25.76 5.31 -1.97
C GLY A 82 25.72 4.94 -0.48
N ALA A 83 25.65 5.96 0.38
CA ALA A 83 25.45 5.72 1.81
C ALA A 83 24.06 5.10 2.07
N PRO A 84 23.93 4.17 3.03
CA PRO A 84 22.63 3.72 3.50
C PRO A 84 21.79 4.92 3.97
N VAL A 85 20.50 4.89 3.66
CA VAL A 85 19.57 5.97 3.99
C VAL A 85 18.61 5.48 5.06
N GLN A 86 18.38 6.30 6.08
CA GLN A 86 17.34 6.05 7.09
C GLN A 86 15.97 6.02 6.40
N ASP A 87 15.22 4.93 6.59
CA ASP A 87 13.91 4.73 5.99
C ASP A 87 13.02 3.87 6.91
N PHE A 88 11.75 3.72 6.56
CA PHE A 88 10.80 2.89 7.29
C PHE A 88 10.38 1.71 6.42
N LEU A 89 10.58 0.49 6.93
CA LEU A 89 10.08 -0.72 6.30
C LEU A 89 8.62 -0.94 6.74
N VAL A 90 7.71 -0.98 5.78
CA VAL A 90 6.29 -1.18 6.00
C VAL A 90 5.92 -2.59 5.56
N GLY A 91 5.36 -3.39 6.48
CA GLY A 91 4.97 -4.76 6.23
C GLY A 91 3.48 -4.99 6.41
N LEU A 92 2.85 -5.77 5.53
CA LEU A 92 1.46 -6.17 5.64
C LEU A 92 1.32 -7.33 6.64
N ASN A 93 0.50 -7.13 7.67
CA ASN A 93 0.12 -8.20 8.58
C ASN A 93 -0.96 -9.06 7.92
N VAL A 94 -0.56 -10.22 7.41
CA VAL A 94 -1.45 -11.11 6.66
C VAL A 94 -2.43 -11.81 7.59
N VAL A 95 -3.65 -11.28 7.63
CA VAL A 95 -4.80 -11.89 8.31
C VAL A 95 -5.86 -12.32 7.30
N PHE A 96 -6.62 -13.36 7.62
CA PHE A 96 -7.60 -13.97 6.70
C PHE A 96 -8.53 -12.96 6.00
N PRO A 97 -9.12 -11.95 6.68
CA PRO A 97 -9.97 -10.95 6.02
C PRO A 97 -9.27 -10.11 4.94
N ILE A 98 -7.97 -9.83 5.11
CA ILE A 98 -7.19 -9.07 4.12
C ILE A 98 -6.92 -9.94 2.89
N VAL A 99 -6.55 -11.20 3.08
CA VAL A 99 -6.34 -12.15 1.97
C VAL A 99 -7.63 -12.34 1.17
N GLU A 100 -8.76 -12.53 1.86
CA GLU A 100 -10.05 -12.67 1.20
C GLU A 100 -10.40 -11.43 0.38
N PHE A 101 -10.20 -10.23 0.95
CA PHE A 101 -10.41 -8.97 0.25
C PHE A 101 -9.55 -8.87 -1.01
N LEU A 102 -8.22 -9.03 -0.87
CA LEU A 102 -7.26 -8.93 -1.98
C LEU A 102 -7.56 -9.93 -3.10
N SER A 103 -8.11 -11.10 -2.78
CA SER A 103 -8.47 -12.12 -3.78
C SER A 103 -9.67 -11.72 -4.65
N LYS A 104 -10.54 -10.85 -4.13
CA LYS A 104 -11.78 -10.40 -4.79
C LYS A 104 -11.70 -8.98 -5.33
N ASP A 105 -10.68 -8.20 -4.93
CA ASP A 105 -10.53 -6.79 -5.28
C ASP A 105 -10.37 -6.57 -6.80
N GLU A 106 -11.22 -5.73 -7.36
CA GLU A 106 -11.27 -5.47 -8.81
C GLU A 106 -10.08 -4.64 -9.32
N ASP A 107 -9.53 -3.74 -8.50
CA ASP A 107 -8.36 -2.95 -8.90
C ASP A 107 -7.12 -3.85 -9.01
N ILE A 108 -6.95 -4.80 -8.07
CA ILE A 108 -5.91 -5.83 -8.15
C ILE A 108 -6.08 -6.68 -9.40
N LYS A 109 -7.31 -7.11 -9.73
CA LYS A 109 -7.56 -7.89 -10.96
C LYS A 109 -7.19 -7.08 -12.19
N ARG A 110 -7.60 -5.81 -12.26
CA ARG A 110 -7.28 -4.89 -13.36
C ARG A 110 -5.77 -4.70 -13.52
N TYR A 111 -5.06 -4.44 -12.42
CA TYR A 111 -3.61 -4.28 -12.42
C TYR A 111 -2.91 -5.56 -12.94
N ARG A 112 -3.32 -6.73 -12.46
CA ARG A 112 -2.77 -8.02 -12.93
C ARG A 112 -3.05 -8.31 -14.40
N MET A 113 -4.18 -7.86 -14.95
CA MET A 113 -4.45 -8.00 -16.38
C MET A 113 -3.48 -7.16 -17.22
N LEU A 114 -3.14 -5.95 -16.77
CA LEU A 114 -2.18 -5.09 -17.47
C LEU A 114 -0.78 -5.71 -17.48
N LEU A 115 -0.34 -6.30 -16.36
CA LEU A 115 0.96 -6.98 -16.28
C LEU A 115 1.07 -8.24 -17.16
N LYS A 116 -0.06 -8.87 -17.53
CA LYS A 116 -0.08 -10.05 -18.41
C LYS A 116 -0.10 -9.67 -19.90
N GLY A 117 -0.45 -8.43 -20.22
CA GLY A 117 -0.51 -7.91 -21.59
C GLY A 117 0.75 -7.17 -22.03
N SER A 118 1.72 -6.98 -21.12
CA SER A 118 3.06 -6.41 -21.34
C SER A 118 4.11 -7.50 -21.49
#